data_AF-A0A7C6LRT8-F1
#
_entry.id   AF-A0A7C6LRT8-F1
#
_cell.length_a   1.000
_cell.length_b   1.000
_cell.length_c   1.000
_cell.angle_alpha   90.00
_cell.angle_beta   90.00
_cell.angle_gamma   90.00
#
_symmetry.space_group_name_H-M   'P 1'
#
loop_
_entity.id
_entity.type
_entity.pdbx_description
1 polymer ?
#
loop_
_entity_poly.entity_id
_entity_poly.type
_entity_poly.pdbx_seq_one_letter_code
_entity_poly.pdbx_strand_id
1 'polypeptide(L)'
;MKSIYDVIISPVITEQSMIATQEGKYTFRVAYDATKPEIRQAAEQLFDVKVLKVNTSYQGGKTKRMGVHVGKQPVWKKAVISIDLDPSEERYETKGGKVGTTNKKYKTEIENFGFGQ
;
A
#
# COMPACT_ATOMS: atom_id res chain seq x y z
N MET A 1 -19.45 5.65 -2.34
CA MET A 1 -18.01 5.86 -2.60
C MET A 1 -17.26 5.30 -1.41
N LYS A 2 -16.25 4.44 -1.59
CA LYS A 2 -15.47 3.93 -0.46
C LYS A 2 -14.56 5.01 0.09
N SER A 3 -14.48 5.12 1.41
CA SER A 3 -13.51 6.01 2.03
C SER A 3 -12.11 5.46 1.79
N ILE A 4 -11.15 6.36 1.63
CA ILE A 4 -9.74 6.03 1.41
C ILE A 4 -9.18 5.25 2.61
N TYR A 5 -9.67 5.59 3.81
CA TYR A 5 -9.36 4.92 5.07
C TYR A 5 -9.88 3.47 5.14
N ASP A 6 -10.88 3.11 4.34
CA ASP A 6 -11.43 1.75 4.31
C ASP A 6 -10.61 0.81 3.39
N VAL A 7 -9.78 1.36 2.51
CA VAL A 7 -9.05 0.60 1.50
C VAL A 7 -7.84 -0.11 2.12
N ILE A 8 -7.05 0.61 2.93
CA ILE A 8 -5.86 0.09 3.61
C ILE A 8 -6.22 -0.17 5.07
N ILE A 9 -6.27 -1.44 5.47
CA ILE A 9 -6.79 -1.86 6.77
C ILE A 9 -5.66 -1.93 7.82
N SER A 10 -4.57 -2.63 7.51
CA SER A 10 -3.46 -2.80 8.46
C SER A 10 -2.15 -3.18 7.75
N PRO A 11 -0.98 -2.87 8.32
CA PRO A 11 0.28 -3.43 7.85
C PRO A 11 0.33 -4.95 8.11
N VAL A 12 1.07 -5.69 7.29
CA VAL A 12 1.36 -7.11 7.50
C VAL A 12 2.83 -7.22 7.87
N ILE A 13 3.09 -7.66 9.10
CA ILE A 13 4.44 -7.75 9.67
C ILE A 13 4.86 -9.21 9.70
N THR A 14 5.85 -9.56 8.87
CA THR A 14 6.54 -10.84 8.84
C THR A 14 8.03 -10.57 8.59
N GLU A 15 8.91 -11.54 8.88
CA GLU A 15 10.35 -11.39 8.56
C GLU A 15 10.57 -11.01 7.09
N GLN A 16 9.83 -11.63 6.19
CA GLN A 16 9.87 -11.33 4.76
C GLN A 16 9.41 -9.89 4.45
N SER A 17 8.34 -9.41 5.07
CA SER A 17 7.86 -8.04 4.80
C SER A 17 8.85 -6.99 5.32
N MET A 18 9.50 -7.27 6.45
CA MET A 18 10.49 -6.37 7.03
C MET A 18 11.75 -6.27 6.16
N ILE A 19 12.21 -7.39 5.60
CA ILE A 19 13.32 -7.39 4.63
C ILE A 19 12.92 -6.61 3.37
N ALA A 20 11.70 -6.83 2.87
CA ALA A 20 11.21 -6.16 1.67
C ALA A 20 11.11 -4.62 1.81
N THR A 21 10.95 -4.11 3.03
CA THR A 21 10.96 -2.66 3.30
C THR A 21 12.25 -1.98 2.84
N GLN A 22 13.40 -2.67 2.93
CA GLN A 22 14.69 -2.13 2.46
C GLN A 22 14.69 -1.87 0.94
N GLU A 23 13.85 -2.58 0.20
CA GLU A 23 13.65 -2.40 -1.24
C GLU A 23 12.49 -1.44 -1.57
N GLY A 24 11.96 -0.71 -0.58
CA GLY A 24 10.79 0.17 -0.74
C GLY A 24 9.48 -0.59 -0.97
N LYS A 25 9.40 -1.86 -0.55
CA LYS A 25 8.20 -2.70 -0.70
C LYS A 25 7.49 -2.88 0.63
N TYR A 26 6.26 -2.36 0.70
CA TYR A 26 5.43 -2.40 1.90
C TYR A 26 4.23 -3.32 1.70
N THR A 27 3.95 -4.17 2.70
CA THR A 27 2.86 -5.15 2.63
C THR A 27 1.70 -4.75 3.52
N PHE A 28 0.50 -4.67 2.94
CA PHE A 28 -0.72 -4.31 3.65
C PHE A 28 -1.81 -5.36 3.49
N ARG A 29 -2.66 -5.46 4.51
CA ARG A 29 -3.99 -6.04 4.40
C ARG A 29 -4.91 -4.94 3.91
N VAL A 30 -5.60 -5.22 2.80
CA VAL A 30 -6.51 -4.27 2.15
C VAL A 30 -7.93 -4.85 2.10
N ALA A 31 -8.90 -4.00 1.81
CA ALA A 31 -10.28 -4.43 1.61
C ALA A 31 -10.37 -5.49 0.49
N TYR A 32 -11.23 -6.48 0.69
CA TYR A 32 -11.31 -7.65 -0.17
C TYR A 32 -11.72 -7.30 -1.61
N ASP A 33 -12.55 -6.29 -1.79
CA ASP A 33 -13.07 -5.77 -3.05
C ASP A 33 -12.19 -4.67 -3.69
N ALA A 34 -11.19 -4.15 -2.97
CA ALA A 34 -10.37 -3.03 -3.46
C ALA A 34 -9.58 -3.37 -4.73
N THR A 35 -9.61 -2.47 -5.70
CA THR A 35 -8.88 -2.56 -6.97
C THR A 35 -7.49 -1.94 -6.86
N LYS A 36 -6.58 -2.28 -7.79
CA LYS A 36 -5.21 -1.75 -7.77
C LYS A 36 -5.13 -0.22 -7.89
N PRO A 37 -5.94 0.45 -8.75
CA PRO A 37 -5.94 1.91 -8.82
C PRO A 37 -6.40 2.56 -7.51
N GLU A 38 -7.41 2.01 -6.83
CA GLU A 38 -7.89 2.51 -5.54
C GLU A 38 -6.83 2.35 -4.45
N ILE A 39 -6.15 1.20 -4.39
CA ILE A 39 -5.06 0.96 -3.43
C ILE A 39 -3.91 1.94 -3.67
N ARG A 40 -3.58 2.23 -4.94
CA ARG A 40 -2.54 3.20 -5.31
C ARG A 40 -2.90 4.58 -4.78
N GLN A 41 -4.08 5.08 -5.13
CA GLN A 41 -4.55 6.40 -4.70
C GLN A 41 -4.61 6.50 -3.17
N ALA A 42 -5.05 5.44 -2.49
CA ALA A 42 -5.12 5.42 -1.05
C ALA A 42 -3.74 5.50 -0.39
N ALA A 43 -2.77 4.75 -0.89
CA ALA A 43 -1.42 4.76 -0.35
C ALA A 43 -0.71 6.11 -0.60
N GLU A 44 -0.86 6.68 -1.80
CA GLU A 44 -0.27 7.98 -2.14
C GLU A 44 -0.83 9.12 -1.29
N GLN A 45 -2.10 9.04 -0.89
CA GLN A 45 -2.75 10.07 -0.07
C GLN A 45 -2.54 9.88 1.44
N LEU A 46 -2.51 8.64 1.93
CA LEU A 46 -2.36 8.38 3.36
C LEU A 46 -0.92 8.54 3.86
N PHE A 47 0.05 8.24 2.98
CA PHE A 47 1.46 8.21 3.37
C PHE A 47 2.31 9.27 2.66
N ASP A 48 1.71 10.09 1.78
CA ASP A 48 2.42 11.08 0.96
C ASP A 48 3.61 10.50 0.19
N VAL A 49 3.49 9.26 -0.28
CA VAL A 49 4.53 8.55 -1.05
C VAL A 49 4.20 8.54 -2.54
N LYS A 50 5.21 8.35 -3.39
CA LYS A 50 5.01 8.07 -4.81
C LYS A 50 4.96 6.56 -5.01
N VAL A 51 3.84 6.02 -5.50
CA VAL A 51 3.72 4.57 -5.74
C VAL A 51 4.17 4.25 -7.16
N LEU A 52 5.09 3.29 -7.28
CA LEU A 52 5.55 2.75 -8.56
C LEU A 52 4.66 1.61 -9.05
N LYS A 53 4.35 0.67 -8.15
CA LYS A 53 3.65 -0.57 -8.50
C LYS A 53 2.82 -1.11 -7.35
N VAL A 54 1.69 -1.73 -7.69
CA VAL A 54 0.84 -2.45 -6.75
C VAL A 54 0.65 -3.90 -7.21
N ASN A 55 1.03 -4.82 -6.34
CA ASN A 55 0.82 -6.25 -6.49
C ASN A 55 -0.22 -6.71 -5.46
N THR A 56 -1.19 -7.52 -5.87
CA THR A 56 -2.26 -7.98 -4.99
C THR A 56 -2.42 -9.49 -5.07
N SER A 57 -2.64 -10.16 -3.94
CA SER A 57 -2.98 -11.58 -3.88
C SER A 57 -4.11 -11.83 -2.88
N TYR A 58 -4.98 -12.79 -3.17
CA TYR A 58 -5.99 -13.23 -2.23
C TYR A 58 -5.40 -14.28 -1.29
N GLN A 59 -5.58 -14.07 0.02
CA GLN A 59 -5.18 -15.01 1.05
C GLN A 59 -6.40 -15.81 1.49
N GLY A 60 -6.38 -17.11 1.17
CA GLY A 60 -7.41 -18.06 1.57
C GLY A 60 -7.56 -18.16 3.08
N GLY A 61 -8.79 -18.07 3.57
CA GLY A 61 -9.11 -18.31 4.96
C GLY A 61 -8.86 -19.78 5.32
N LYS A 62 -8.10 -20.03 6.40
CA LYS A 62 -7.82 -21.39 6.88
C LYS A 62 -9.01 -21.90 7.70
N THR A 63 -9.40 -23.15 7.48
CA THR A 63 -10.32 -23.85 8.38
C THR A 63 -9.59 -24.15 9.69
N LYS A 64 -10.20 -23.76 10.81
CA LYS A 64 -9.68 -23.92 12.16
C LYS A 64 -10.75 -24.55 13.04
N ARG A 65 -10.33 -25.32 14.03
CA ARG A 65 -11.22 -25.98 14.98
C ARG A 65 -10.93 -25.49 16.39
N MET A 66 -11.99 -25.18 17.13
CA MET A 66 -11.94 -24.86 18.55
C MET A 66 -12.85 -25.84 19.29
N GLY A 67 -12.25 -26.87 19.90
CA GLY A 67 -12.98 -27.97 20.51
C GLY A 67 -13.87 -28.69 19.49
N VAL A 68 -15.19 -28.67 19.72
CA VAL A 68 -16.20 -29.29 18.85
C VAL A 68 -16.58 -28.42 17.64
N HIS A 69 -16.30 -27.12 17.67
CA HIS A 69 -16.73 -26.19 16.62
C HIS A 69 -15.64 -26.05 15.54
N VAL A 70 -16.04 -26.23 14.28
CA VAL A 70 -15.20 -25.98 13.11
C VAL A 70 -15.64 -24.67 12.46
N GLY A 71 -14.71 -23.75 12.29
CA GLY A 71 -14.93 -22.46 11.64
C GLY A 71 -13.88 -22.17 10.58
N LYS A 72 -14.15 -21.22 9.70
CA LYS A 72 -13.19 -20.76 8.69
C LYS A 72 -12.81 -19.31 8.97
N GLN A 73 -11.52 -19.03 8.95
CA GLN A 73 -11.04 -17.66 9.07
C GLN A 73 -11.50 -16.83 7.86
N PRO A 74 -11.74 -15.51 8.03
CA PRO A 74 -12.11 -14.66 6.92
C PRO A 74 -10.98 -14.61 5.87
N VAL A 75 -11.37 -14.65 4.60
CA VAL A 75 -10.48 -14.32 3.49
C VAL A 75 -10.10 -12.85 3.54
N TRP A 76 -8.90 -12.52 3.10
CA TRP A 76 -8.42 -11.15 3.01
C TRP A 76 -7.53 -10.98 1.77
N LYS A 77 -7.39 -9.73 1.33
CA LYS A 77 -6.54 -9.38 0.20
C LYS A 77 -5.24 -8.79 0.74
N LYS A 78 -4.12 -9.32 0.28
CA LYS A 78 -2.78 -8.81 0.56
C LYS A 78 -2.38 -7.90 -0.60
N ALA A 79 -1.88 -6.72 -0.28
CA ALA A 79 -1.27 -5.81 -1.24
C ALA A 79 0.20 -5.61 -0.90
N VAL A 80 1.08 -5.73 -1.90
CA VAL A 80 2.47 -5.32 -1.83
C VAL A 80 2.60 -4.07 -2.70
N ILE A 81 3.01 -2.98 -2.07
CA ILE A 81 3.10 -1.65 -2.67
C ILE A 81 4.58 -1.29 -2.76
N SER A 82 5.05 -1.03 -3.96
CA SER A 82 6.40 -0.54 -4.21
C SER A 82 6.36 0.98 -4.32
N ILE A 83 7.11 1.66 -3.46
CA ILE A 83 7.25 3.12 -3.50
C ILE A 83 8.53 3.51 -4.25
N ASP A 84 8.58 4.76 -4.66
CA ASP A 84 9.79 5.38 -5.19
C ASP A 84 10.70 5.83 -4.05
N LEU A 85 11.95 5.39 -4.08
CA LEU A 85 12.97 5.76 -3.07
C LEU A 85 13.70 7.06 -3.46
N ASP A 86 13.65 7.45 -4.74
CA ASP A 86 14.27 8.68 -5.25
C ASP A 86 13.27 9.47 -6.11
N PRO A 87 12.25 10.09 -5.48
CA PRO A 87 11.22 10.81 -6.20
C PRO A 87 11.77 12.08 -6.84
N SER A 88 11.98 12.03 -8.15
CA SER A 88 12.36 13.20 -8.95
C SER A 88 11.19 14.17 -9.18
N GLU A 89 11.50 15.45 -9.39
CA GLU A 89 10.50 16.47 -9.71
C GLU A 89 9.94 16.26 -11.13
N GLU A 90 8.62 16.06 -11.23
CA GLU A 90 7.94 15.98 -12.54
C GLU A 90 7.92 17.38 -13.20
N ARG A 91 8.70 17.50 -14.29
CA ARG A 91 8.75 18.68 -15.16
C ARG A 91 7.73 18.54 -16.28
N TYR A 92 6.84 19.51 -16.42
CA TYR A 92 5.88 19.57 -17.51
C TYR A 92 6.15 20.77 -18.42
N GLU A 93 5.93 20.58 -19.71
CA GLU A 93 6.05 21.65 -20.68
C GLU A 93 4.76 22.47 -20.74
N THR A 94 4.88 23.78 -20.55
CA THR A 94 3.75 24.71 -20.75
C THR A 94 3.75 25.23 -22.19
N LYS A 95 2.57 25.57 -22.73
CA LYS A 95 2.45 26.23 -24.04
C LYS A 95 3.25 27.54 -23.99
N GLY A 96 4.39 27.57 -24.69
CA GLY A 96 5.38 28.65 -24.66
C GLY A 96 6.82 28.21 -24.33
N GLY A 97 7.07 26.91 -24.15
CA GLY A 97 8.43 26.37 -23.95
C GLY A 97 9.00 26.60 -22.55
N LYS A 98 8.20 27.12 -21.62
CA LYS A 98 8.59 27.27 -20.21
C LYS A 98 8.30 25.96 -19.47
N VAL A 99 9.30 25.45 -18.77
CA VAL A 99 9.19 24.25 -17.95
C VAL A 99 8.56 24.63 -16.61
N GLY A 100 7.41 24.04 -16.30
CA GLY A 100 6.77 24.12 -14.98
C GLY A 100 7.21 22.92 -14.12
N THR A 101 7.42 23.15 -12.83
CA THR A 101 7.79 22.11 -11.86
C THR A 101 6.65 21.90 -10.86
N THR A 102 6.36 20.64 -10.55
CA THR A 102 5.38 20.31 -9.51
C THR A 102 6.08 20.20 -8.14
N ASN A 103 5.75 21.06 -7.18
CA ASN A 103 6.39 21.11 -5.84
C ASN A 103 5.88 20.04 -4.85
N LYS A 104 5.43 18.86 -5.32
CA LYS A 104 4.92 17.84 -4.40
C LYS A 104 6.10 17.06 -3.81
N LYS A 105 6.34 17.25 -2.50
CA LYS A 105 7.33 16.49 -1.75
C LYS A 105 6.75 15.12 -1.42
N TYR A 106 7.46 14.06 -1.81
CA TYR A 106 7.10 12.69 -1.46
C TYR A 106 8.01 12.16 -0.36
N LYS A 107 7.45 11.37 0.54
CA LYS A 107 8.25 10.61 1.51
C LYS A 107 8.91 9.43 0.79
N THR A 108 10.16 9.16 1.15
CA THR A 108 10.94 8.02 0.66
C THR A 108 10.74 6.76 1.49
N GLU A 109 10.09 6.89 2.65
CA GLU A 109 9.79 5.79 3.57
C GLU A 109 8.41 5.99 4.23
N ILE A 110 7.72 4.88 4.52
CA ILE A 110 6.52 4.89 5.36
C ILE A 110 6.95 4.74 6.82
N GLU A 111 6.98 5.87 7.53
CA GLU A 111 7.26 5.92 8.97
C GLU A 111 6.31 5.01 9.77
N ASN A 112 6.82 4.39 10.84
CA ASN A 112 6.04 3.54 11.76
C ASN A 112 5.30 2.36 11.09
N PHE A 113 5.86 1.79 10.01
CA PHE A 113 5.32 0.56 9.42
C PHE A 113 5.34 -0.59 10.44
N GLY A 114 4.18 -0.82 11.07
CA GLY A 114 3.96 -1.93 12.00
C GLY A 114 4.26 -1.66 13.48
N PHE A 115 4.72 -0.47 13.86
CA PHE A 115 4.92 -0.10 15.26
C PHE A 115 4.19 1.20 15.58
N GLY A 116 3.12 1.11 16.37
CA GLY A 116 2.29 2.25 16.78
C GLY A 116 1.05 2.44 15.90
N GLN A 117 0.02 1.61 16.15
CA GLN A 117 -1.39 1.92 15.89
C GLN A 117 -2.20 1.65 17.15
#